data_AF-A0A6A5TAS0-F1
#
_entry.id   AF-A0A6A5TAS0-F1
#
_cell.length_a   1.000
_cell.length_b   1.000
_cell.length_c   1.000
_cell.angle_alpha   90.00
_cell.angle_beta   90.00
_cell.angle_gamma   90.00
#
_symmetry.space_group_name_H-M   'P 1'
#
loop_
_entity.id
_entity.type
_entity.pdbx_description
1 polymer ?
#
loop_
_entity_poly.entity_id
_entity_poly.type
_entity_poly.pdbx_seq_one_letter_code
_entity_poly.pdbx_strand_id
1 'polypeptide(L)' 'MSKSGIANFDTPKKARILSVADFNDAHGVPYFHTNLFKFYGISKQQGWAILKEDVMG' A
#
# COMPACT_ATOMS: atom_id res chain seq x y z
N MET A 1 12.15 9.63 22.03
CA MET A 1 11.12 8.88 21.29
C MET A 1 11.76 8.22 20.09
N SER A 2 12.09 6.94 20.23
CA SER A 2 12.59 6.07 19.17
C SER A 2 11.45 5.83 18.17
N LYS A 3 11.45 6.57 17.06
CA LYS A 3 10.55 6.26 15.93
C LYS A 3 11.13 5.06 15.22
N SER A 4 10.52 3.90 15.50
CA SER A 4 10.69 2.63 14.80
C SER A 4 10.93 2.86 13.31
N GLY A 5 11.92 2.14 12.77
CA GLY A 5 12.40 2.27 11.39
C GLY A 5 11.28 2.49 10.40
N ILE A 6 11.18 3.73 9.93
CA ILE A 6 10.42 4.04 8.72
C ILE A 6 11.15 3.27 7.64
N ALA A 7 10.58 2.14 7.23
CA ALA A 7 10.93 1.56 5.96
C ALA A 7 10.66 2.67 4.95
N ASN A 8 11.75 3.30 4.46
CA ASN A 8 11.72 4.41 3.52
C ASN A 8 11.15 3.90 2.19
N PHE A 9 9.84 3.69 2.15
CA PHE A 9 9.13 3.61 0.89
C PHE A 9 9.05 5.04 0.38
N ASP A 10 9.49 5.26 -0.86
CA ASP A 10 9.27 6.54 -1.53
C ASP A 10 7.80 6.91 -1.35
N THR A 11 7.51 8.04 -0.70
CA THR A 11 6.14 8.57 -0.49
C THR A 11 5.28 8.50 -1.77
N PRO A 12 5.83 8.73 -2.97
CA PRO A 12 5.11 8.50 -4.24
C PRO A 12 4.66 7.05 -4.49
N LYS A 13 5.45 6.03 -4.11
CA LYS A 13 5.06 4.62 -4.28
C LYS A 13 3.90 4.25 -3.36
N LYS A 14 3.92 4.72 -2.11
CA LYS A 14 2.83 4.52 -1.15
C LYS A 14 1.52 5.09 -1.69
N ALA A 15 1.54 6.37 -2.10
CA ALA A 15 0.38 7.04 -2.66
C ALA A 15 -0.19 6.34 -3.91
N ARG A 16 0.69 5.79 -4.77
CA ARG A 16 0.25 5.01 -5.94
C ARG A 16 -0.44 3.70 -5.57
N ILE A 17 0.10 2.96 -4.60
CA ILE A 17 -0.51 1.70 -4.15
C ILE A 17 -1.90 1.96 -3.57
N LEU A 18 -2.03 2.99 -2.73
CA LEU A 18 -3.32 3.41 -2.17
C LEU A 18 -4.29 3.81 -3.29
N SER A 19 -3.90 4.73 -4.16
CA SER A 19 -4.76 5.20 -5.25
C SER A 19 -5.23 4.09 -6.18
N VAL A 20 -4.41 3.07 -6.46
CA VAL A 20 -4.82 1.91 -7.27
C VAL A 20 -5.75 0.98 -6.50
N ALA A 21 -5.51 0.78 -5.20
CA ALA A 21 -6.41 0.00 -4.34
C ALA A 21 -7.79 0.66 -4.27
N ASP A 22 -7.83 1.96 -3.95
CA ASP A 22 -9.06 2.76 -3.88
C ASP A 22 -9.80 2.79 -5.21
N PHE A 23 -9.08 2.92 -6.34
CA PHE A 23 -9.67 2.86 -7.66
C PHE A 23 -10.32 1.50 -7.91
N ASN A 24 -9.63 0.40 -7.63
CA ASN A 24 -10.19 -0.93 -7.86
C ASN A 24 -11.40 -1.20 -6.96
N ASP A 25 -11.35 -0.76 -5.70
CA ASP A 25 -12.46 -0.91 -4.74
C ASP A 25 -13.66 -0.05 -5.17
N ALA A 26 -13.44 1.22 -5.55
CA ALA A 26 -14.49 2.12 -6.00
C ALA A 26 -15.15 1.68 -7.33
N HIS A 27 -14.38 1.07 -8.22
CA HIS A 27 -14.86 0.57 -9.51
C HIS A 27 -15.30 -0.90 -9.46
N GLY A 28 -15.22 -1.57 -8.31
CA GLY A 28 -15.58 -2.98 -8.16
C GLY A 28 -14.73 -3.93 -9.01
N VAL A 29 -13.50 -3.53 -9.35
CA VAL A 29 -12.59 -4.34 -10.16
C VAL A 29 -12.00 -5.42 -9.26
N PRO A 30 -12.21 -6.72 -9.55
CA PRO A 30 -11.61 -7.78 -8.76
C PRO A 30 -10.10 -7.78 -8.96
N TYR A 31 -9.36 -7.60 -7.86
CA TYR A 31 -7.90 -7.65 -7.86
C TYR A 31 -7.36 -8.34 -6.60
N PHE A 32 -6.12 -8.81 -6.70
CA PHE A 32 -5.39 -9.32 -5.56
C PHE A 32 -4.39 -8.28 -5.08
N HIS A 33 -4.53 -7.83 -3.84
CA HIS A 33 -3.56 -6.95 -3.16
C HIS A 33 -2.12 -7.49 -3.28
N THR A 34 -1.95 -8.81 -3.25
CA THR A 34 -0.63 -9.44 -3.41
C THR A 34 -0.02 -9.23 -4.80
N ASN A 35 -0.84 -9.14 -5.85
CA ASN A 35 -0.37 -8.83 -7.20
C ASN A 35 0.00 -7.35 -7.30
N LEU A 36 -0.79 -6.47 -6.69
CA LEU A 36 -0.49 -5.05 -6.58
C LEU A 36 0.87 -4.83 -5.90
N PHE A 37 1.11 -5.47 -4.76
CA PHE A 37 2.37 -5.38 -4.03
C PHE A 37 3.55 -5.91 -4.86
N LYS A 38 3.36 -7.04 -5.57
CA LYS A 38 4.39 -7.61 -6.45
C LYS A 38 4.74 -6.68 -7.61
N PHE A 39 3.76 -6.01 -8.20
CA PHE A 39 3.96 -5.04 -9.28
C PHE A 39 4.83 -3.86 -8.83
N TYR A 40 4.59 -3.35 -7.62
CA TYR A 40 5.40 -2.28 -7.02
C TYR A 40 6.69 -2.78 -6.34
N GLY A 41 6.98 -4.09 -6.41
CA GLY A 41 8.21 -4.67 -5.88
C GLY A 41 8.32 -4.67 -4.36
N ILE A 42 7.21 -4.65 -3.63
CA ILE A 42 7.20 -4.62 -2.16
C ILE A 42 6.73 -5.94 -1.57
N SER A 43 7.16 -6.24 -0.35
CA SER A 43 6.74 -7.46 0.35
C SER A 43 5.28 -7.36 0.78
N LYS A 44 4.63 -8.51 1.00
CA LYS A 44 3.23 -8.56 1.48
C LYS A 44 3.05 -7.79 2.79
N GLN A 45 3.97 -7.93 3.74
CA GLN A 45 3.91 -7.23 5.04
C GLN A 45 3.96 -5.71 4.86
N GLN A 46 4.81 -5.23 3.95
CA GLN A 46 4.95 -3.81 3.66
C GLN A 46 3.71 -3.25 2.96
N GLY A 47 3.16 -3.99 2.00
CA GLY A 47 1.93 -3.60 1.31
C GLY A 47 0.73 -3.49 2.26
N TRP A 48 0.56 -4.44 3.17
CA TRP A 48 -0.49 -4.37 4.18
C TRP A 48 -0.29 -3.23 5.18
N ALA A 49 0.96 -2.91 5.53
CA ALA A 49 1.25 -1.75 6.38
C ALA A 49 0.84 -0.44 5.70
N ILE A 50 1.12 -0.30 4.40
CA ILE A 50 0.71 0.85 3.59
C ILE A 50 -0.81 1.04 3.58
N LEU A 51 -1.57 -0.04 3.36
CA LEU A 51 -3.03 0.01 3.34
C LEU A 51 -3.63 0.27 4.74
N LYS A 52 -3.05 -0.31 5.80
CA LYS A 52 -3.52 -0.11 7.18
C LYS A 52 -3.29 1.30 7.71
N GLU A 53 -2.22 1.96 7.28
CA GLU A 53 -1.94 3.35 7.68
C GLU A 53 -3.00 4.34 7.16
N ASP A 54 -3.72 4.00 6.08
CA ASP A 54 -4.76 4.85 5.51
C ASP A 54 -6.11 4.68 6.25
N VAL A 55 -6.42 3.47 6.73
CA VAL A 55 -7.69 3.16 7.44
C VAL A 55 -7.76 3.78 8.85
N MET A 56 -6.65 4.25 9.42
CA MET A 56 -6.62 4.91 10.74
C MET A 56 -6.29 6.42 10.68
N GLY A 57 -6.34 7.02 9.48
CA GLY A 57 -6.14 8.46 9.24
C GLY A 57 -7.43 9.25 9.18
#